data_AF-A0A2P0QL85-F1
#
_entry.id   AF-A0A2P0QL85-F1
#
_cell.length_a   1.000
_cell.length_b   1.000
_cell.length_c   1.000
_cell.angle_alpha   90.00
_cell.angle_beta   90.00
_cell.angle_gamma   90.00
#
_symmetry.space_group_name_H-M   'P 1'
#
loop_
_entity.id
_entity.type
_entity.pdbx_description
1 polymer ?
#
loop_
_entity_poly.entity_id
_entity_poly.type
_entity_poly.pdbx_seq_one_letter_code
_entity_poly.pdbx_strand_id
1 'polypeptide(L)'
;YEQYPGSFDAGGIVNVGSCVSNAHISGAAIKIASIFARRTLRGNYEEIADYVYNRVGAVGVAWGAMSQKAAAIASGFWRLGIPVVVGPHGTKYRRMLLGRADKKEDWYVHDRRTGEQVYVGPVP
;
A
#
# COMPACT_ATOMS: atom_id res chain seq x y z
N TYR A 1 -0.10 24.31 1.64
CA TYR A 1 -0.73 24.18 0.31
C TYR A 1 -0.19 25.19 -0.68
N GLU A 2 0.15 26.42 -0.28
CA GLU A 2 0.70 27.44 -1.21
C GLU A 2 2.15 27.17 -1.64
N GLN A 3 2.93 26.47 -0.81
CA GLN A 3 4.35 26.20 -1.07
C GLN A 3 4.59 25.08 -2.10
N TYR A 4 3.63 24.18 -2.30
CA TYR A 4 3.80 22.96 -3.10
C TYR A 4 2.64 22.78 -4.09
N PRO A 5 2.87 22.22 -5.28
CA PRO A 5 1.82 22.05 -6.28
C PRO A 5 0.75 21.06 -5.81
N GLY A 6 -0.49 21.31 -6.22
CA GLY A 6 -1.65 20.46 -5.93
C GLY A 6 -1.87 19.31 -6.93
N SER A 7 -0.87 18.97 -7.74
CA SER A 7 -0.91 17.87 -8.71
C SER A 7 -0.32 16.57 -8.14
N PHE A 8 -0.72 15.43 -8.72
CA PHE A 8 -0.09 14.14 -8.43
C PHE A 8 1.26 14.05 -9.17
N ASP A 9 2.28 14.68 -8.58
CA ASP A 9 3.63 14.76 -9.11
C ASP A 9 4.67 14.82 -7.97
N ALA A 10 5.94 14.62 -8.30
CA ALA A 10 7.04 14.69 -7.34
C ALA A 10 7.08 16.06 -6.63
N GLY A 11 7.09 16.04 -5.29
CA GLY A 11 7.05 17.25 -4.46
C GLY A 11 5.65 17.89 -4.32
N GLY A 12 4.60 17.29 -4.88
CA GLY A 12 3.22 17.77 -4.74
C GLY A 12 2.56 17.42 -3.41
N ILE A 13 1.63 18.27 -2.97
CA ILE A 13 0.76 18.03 -1.80
C ILE A 13 -0.70 18.18 -2.24
N VAL A 14 -1.40 17.05 -2.34
CA VAL A 14 -2.78 17.00 -2.84
C VAL A 14 -3.74 16.61 -1.72
N ASN A 15 -4.69 17.49 -1.41
CA ASN A 15 -5.85 17.12 -0.61
C ASN A 15 -6.85 16.37 -1.49
N VAL A 16 -6.91 15.04 -1.36
CA VAL A 16 -7.77 14.17 -2.17
C VAL A 16 -9.26 14.27 -1.76
N GLY A 17 -9.55 14.85 -0.59
CA GLY A 17 -10.91 15.15 -0.12
C GLY A 17 -11.23 14.50 1.24
N SER A 18 -12.49 14.10 1.41
CA SER A 18 -12.98 13.52 2.67
C SER A 18 -12.52 12.06 2.85
N CYS A 19 -12.91 11.42 3.97
CA CYS A 19 -12.52 10.03 4.24
C CYS A 19 -12.93 9.03 3.13
N VAL A 20 -14.00 9.28 2.38
CA VAL A 20 -14.38 8.40 1.26
C VAL A 20 -13.46 8.56 0.04
N SER A 21 -12.78 9.70 -0.08
CA SER A 21 -11.80 9.95 -1.13
C SER A 21 -10.53 9.10 -1.01
N ASN A 22 -10.33 8.38 0.10
CA ASN A 22 -9.26 7.38 0.21
C ASN A 22 -9.35 6.30 -0.88
N ALA A 23 -10.55 6.05 -1.42
CA ALA A 23 -10.73 5.17 -2.58
C ALA A 23 -9.96 5.66 -3.83
N HIS A 24 -9.72 6.96 -3.97
CA HIS A 24 -8.91 7.50 -5.07
C HIS A 24 -7.41 7.32 -4.84
N ILE A 25 -6.96 7.26 -3.58
CA ILE A 25 -5.56 6.98 -3.25
C ILE A 25 -5.22 5.53 -3.59
N SER A 26 -6.04 4.57 -3.14
CA SER A 26 -5.89 3.17 -3.54
C SER A 26 -6.11 2.98 -5.04
N GLY A 27 -7.07 3.70 -5.61
CA GLY A 27 -7.31 3.74 -7.05
C GLY A 27 -6.11 4.25 -7.86
N ALA A 28 -5.31 5.17 -7.34
CA ALA A 28 -4.09 5.63 -7.99
C ALA A 28 -3.05 4.50 -8.09
N ALA A 29 -2.82 3.76 -7.00
CA ALA A 29 -1.93 2.60 -7.00
C ALA A 29 -2.42 1.49 -7.95
N ILE A 30 -3.73 1.19 -7.94
CA ILE A 30 -4.34 0.22 -8.87
C ILE A 30 -4.18 0.66 -10.33
N LYS A 31 -4.34 1.96 -10.62
CA LYS A 31 -4.16 2.50 -11.96
C LYS A 31 -2.71 2.42 -12.44
N ILE A 32 -1.71 2.45 -11.56
CA ILE A 32 -0.31 2.23 -11.98
C ILE A 32 -0.17 0.84 -12.59
N ALA A 33 -0.72 -0.20 -11.95
CA ALA A 33 -0.71 -1.56 -12.47
C ALA A 33 -1.46 -1.70 -13.82
N SER A 34 -2.60 -1.02 -13.95
CA SER A 34 -3.40 -1.09 -15.18
C SER A 34 -2.82 -0.27 -16.33
N ILE A 35 -2.30 0.93 -16.07
CA ILE A 35 -1.81 1.84 -17.11
C ILE A 35 -0.38 1.47 -17.54
N PHE A 36 0.54 1.31 -16.58
CA PHE A 36 1.95 1.06 -16.89
C PHE A 36 2.22 -0.42 -17.17
N ALA A 37 1.64 -1.33 -16.38
CA ALA A 37 1.83 -2.77 -16.57
C ALA A 37 0.72 -3.46 -17.37
N ARG A 38 -0.27 -2.70 -17.86
CA ARG A 38 -1.38 -3.20 -18.71
C ARG A 38 -2.11 -4.41 -18.12
N ARG A 39 -2.22 -4.47 -16.78
CA ARG A 39 -2.90 -5.55 -16.08
C ARG A 39 -4.41 -5.39 -16.14
N THR A 40 -5.13 -6.49 -16.35
CA THR A 40 -6.59 -6.54 -16.32
C THR A 40 -7.08 -6.36 -14.90
N LEU A 41 -8.04 -5.45 -14.69
CA LEU A 41 -8.57 -5.14 -13.36
C LEU A 41 -9.74 -6.05 -12.92
N ARG A 42 -10.56 -6.49 -13.88
CA ARG A 42 -11.80 -7.20 -13.56
C ARG A 42 -11.51 -8.57 -12.94
N GLY A 43 -11.96 -8.76 -11.69
CA GLY A 43 -11.84 -10.05 -10.99
C GLY A 43 -10.41 -10.46 -10.64
N ASN A 44 -9.44 -9.54 -10.70
CA ASN A 44 -8.01 -9.86 -10.66
C ASN A 44 -7.28 -9.18 -9.49
N TYR A 45 -7.93 -9.12 -8.33
CA TYR A 45 -7.43 -8.33 -7.21
C TYR A 45 -6.07 -8.82 -6.70
N GLU A 46 -5.84 -10.13 -6.70
CA GLU A 46 -4.59 -10.75 -6.22
C GLU A 46 -3.38 -10.29 -7.04
N GLU A 47 -3.41 -10.40 -8.38
CA GLU A 47 -2.30 -9.97 -9.23
C GLU A 47 -2.05 -8.46 -9.12
N ILE A 48 -3.11 -7.66 -8.94
CA ILE A 48 -2.95 -6.21 -8.77
C ILE A 48 -2.32 -5.88 -7.41
N ALA A 49 -2.73 -6.53 -6.34
CA ALA A 49 -2.14 -6.34 -5.01
C ALA A 49 -0.67 -6.81 -4.98
N ASP A 50 -0.36 -7.96 -5.59
CA ASP A 50 1.00 -8.46 -5.74
C ASP A 50 1.87 -7.48 -6.55
N TYR A 51 1.34 -6.92 -7.63
CA TYR A 51 2.04 -5.90 -8.41
C TYR A 51 2.31 -4.63 -7.57
N VAL A 52 1.31 -4.15 -6.81
CA VAL A 52 1.48 -2.98 -5.95
C VAL A 52 2.54 -3.25 -4.88
N TYR A 53 2.45 -4.37 -4.18
CA TYR A 53 3.41 -4.76 -3.13
C TYR A 53 4.84 -4.84 -3.66
N ASN A 54 5.06 -5.49 -4.81
CA ASN A 54 6.41 -5.74 -5.31
C ASN A 54 6.98 -4.60 -6.18
N ARG A 55 6.16 -3.67 -6.69
CA ARG A 55 6.59 -2.71 -7.72
C ARG A 55 6.17 -1.26 -7.49
N VAL A 56 5.31 -0.97 -6.52
CA VAL A 56 4.79 0.38 -6.28
C VAL A 56 5.14 0.84 -4.86
N GLY A 57 6.20 1.64 -4.74
CA GLY A 57 6.60 2.23 -3.47
C GLY A 57 5.56 3.23 -2.97
N ALA A 58 4.88 2.90 -1.88
CA ALA A 58 3.89 3.75 -1.24
C ALA A 58 3.80 3.46 0.25
N VAL A 59 3.44 4.47 1.05
CA VAL A 59 3.20 4.30 2.48
C VAL A 59 2.03 5.17 2.93
N GLY A 60 1.14 4.60 3.74
CA GLY A 60 0.07 5.32 4.40
C GLY A 60 0.47 5.76 5.81
N VAL A 61 -0.04 6.90 6.27
CA VAL A 61 0.12 7.35 7.66
C VAL A 61 -1.25 7.69 8.26
N ALA A 62 -1.59 7.03 9.36
CA ALA A 62 -2.81 7.25 10.12
C ALA A 62 -2.45 7.56 11.59
N TRP A 63 -1.90 8.75 11.82
CA TRP A 63 -1.35 9.15 13.13
C TRP A 63 -2.41 9.26 14.24
N GLY A 64 -3.57 9.87 13.92
CA GLY A 64 -4.68 10.06 14.85
C GLY A 64 -5.79 8.99 14.76
N ALA A 65 -5.45 7.75 14.38
CA ALA A 65 -6.45 6.71 14.14
C ALA A 65 -7.22 6.33 15.42
N MET A 66 -8.49 6.72 15.49
CA MET A 66 -9.40 6.43 16.61
C MET A 66 -10.71 5.72 16.20
N SER A 67 -11.18 5.91 14.97
CA SER A 67 -12.47 5.37 14.51
C SER A 67 -12.33 3.97 13.88
N GLN A 68 -13.42 3.20 13.87
CA GLN A 68 -13.47 1.94 13.11
C GLN A 68 -13.25 2.16 11.60
N LYS A 69 -13.64 3.33 11.09
CA LYS A 69 -13.37 3.72 9.69
C LYS A 69 -11.87 3.76 9.39
N ALA A 70 -11.05 4.30 10.29
CA ALA A 70 -9.61 4.35 10.10
C ALA A 70 -9.00 2.94 10.03
N ALA A 71 -9.45 2.02 10.89
CA ALA A 71 -9.00 0.63 10.86
C ALA A 71 -9.42 -0.10 9.56
N ALA A 72 -10.64 0.15 9.08
CA ALA A 72 -11.13 -0.41 7.81
C ALA A 72 -10.35 0.12 6.60
N ILE A 73 -10.05 1.42 6.57
CA ILE A 73 -9.24 2.04 5.52
C ILE A 73 -7.82 1.46 5.53
N ALA A 74 -7.16 1.43 6.68
CA ALA A 74 -5.83 0.85 6.82
C ALA A 74 -5.79 -0.62 6.38
N SER A 75 -6.81 -1.41 6.77
CA SER A 75 -6.94 -2.80 6.33
C SER A 75 -7.11 -2.95 4.83
N GLY A 76 -7.81 -2.01 4.18
CA GLY A 76 -7.93 -1.96 2.72
C GLY A 76 -6.59 -1.72 2.02
N PHE A 77 -5.74 -0.85 2.58
CA PHE A 77 -4.39 -0.61 2.06
C PHE A 77 -3.46 -1.81 2.29
N TRP A 78 -3.49 -2.44 3.46
CA TRP A 78 -2.74 -3.66 3.72
C TRP A 78 -3.09 -4.77 2.73
N ARG A 79 -4.38 -4.95 2.44
CA ARG A 79 -4.86 -5.94 1.47
C ARG A 79 -4.36 -5.64 0.05
N LEU A 80 -4.11 -4.37 -0.29
CA LEU A 80 -3.56 -3.93 -1.56
C LEU A 80 -2.01 -3.99 -1.60
N GLY A 81 -1.36 -4.41 -0.52
CA GLY A 81 0.10 -4.45 -0.45
C GLY A 81 0.75 -3.12 -0.09
N ILE A 82 0.01 -2.17 0.49
CA ILE A 82 0.54 -0.87 0.91
C ILE A 82 0.70 -0.83 2.44
N PRO A 83 1.92 -0.63 2.98
CA PRO A 83 2.13 -0.49 4.41
C PRO A 83 1.45 0.77 4.97
N VAL A 84 0.98 0.69 6.21
CA VAL A 84 0.38 1.84 6.92
C VAL A 84 0.99 1.98 8.30
N VAL A 85 1.58 3.15 8.57
CA VAL A 85 2.05 3.56 9.89
C VAL A 85 0.88 4.13 10.67
N VAL A 86 0.61 3.56 11.85
CA VAL A 86 -0.44 4.04 12.76
C VAL A 86 0.21 4.70 13.98
N GLY A 87 -0.40 5.78 14.48
CA GLY A 87 0.08 6.41 15.71
C GLY A 87 -0.19 5.55 16.96
N PRO A 88 0.28 5.96 18.15
CA PRO A 88 0.25 5.13 19.37
C PRO A 88 -1.15 4.64 19.77
N HIS A 89 -2.19 5.43 19.53
CA HIS A 89 -3.57 5.01 19.78
C HIS A 89 -4.05 3.86 18.87
N GLY A 90 -3.38 3.62 17.75
CA GLY A 90 -3.66 2.50 16.86
C GLY A 90 -3.45 1.12 17.52
N THR A 91 -2.64 1.03 18.57
CA THR A 91 -2.49 -0.19 19.38
C THR A 91 -3.82 -0.70 19.95
N LYS A 92 -4.79 0.20 20.16
CA LYS A 92 -6.15 -0.13 20.62
C LYS A 92 -6.95 -0.96 19.61
N TYR A 93 -6.53 -1.03 18.34
CA TYR A 93 -7.14 -1.92 17.34
C TYR A 93 -6.70 -3.39 17.47
N ARG A 94 -5.78 -3.71 18.39
CA ARG A 94 -5.37 -5.06 18.82
C ARG A 94 -4.63 -5.91 17.79
N ARG A 95 -4.55 -5.52 16.52
CA ARG A 95 -3.83 -6.26 15.48
C ARG A 95 -2.89 -5.32 14.70
N MET A 96 -1.63 -5.71 14.61
CA MET A 96 -0.63 -5.12 13.73
C MET A 96 -0.06 -6.22 12.84
N LEU A 97 0.24 -5.88 11.59
CA LEU A 97 0.82 -6.79 10.62
C LEU A 97 2.30 -6.41 10.46
N LEU A 98 3.19 -7.17 11.10
CA LEU A 98 4.63 -6.90 11.12
C LEU A 98 5.37 -8.10 10.55
N GLY A 99 6.22 -7.86 9.57
CA GLY A 99 7.14 -8.87 9.02
C GLY A 99 8.28 -9.16 10.01
N ARG A 100 8.77 -10.40 10.01
CA ARG A 100 9.90 -10.83 10.83
C ARG A 100 11.21 -10.64 10.08
N ALA A 101 11.82 -9.46 10.25
CA ALA A 101 13.08 -9.13 9.57
C ALA A 101 14.24 -10.07 9.92
N ASP A 102 14.16 -10.74 11.07
CA ASP A 102 15.13 -11.73 11.55
C ASP A 102 15.01 -13.09 10.84
N LYS A 103 13.87 -13.40 10.22
CA LYS A 103 13.62 -14.67 9.52
C LYS A 103 13.85 -14.53 8.04
N LYS A 104 15.04 -14.91 7.56
CA LYS A 104 15.43 -14.73 6.15
C LYS A 104 14.49 -15.45 5.18
N GLU A 105 13.97 -16.61 5.58
CA GLU A 105 13.05 -17.45 4.83
C GLU A 105 11.72 -16.76 4.47
N ASP A 106 11.29 -15.77 5.26
CA ASP A 106 10.04 -15.03 5.03
C ASP A 106 10.18 -13.99 3.88
N TRP A 107 11.39 -13.77 3.35
CA TRP A 107 11.72 -12.69 2.40
C TRP A 107 12.12 -13.19 1.01
N TYR A 108 11.61 -14.37 0.63
CA TYR A 108 11.78 -14.93 -0.70
C TYR A 108 10.46 -14.88 -1.47
N VAL A 109 10.52 -14.50 -2.75
CA VAL A 109 9.39 -14.53 -3.69
C VAL A 109 9.78 -15.30 -4.94
N HIS A 110 8.80 -15.65 -5.76
CA HIS A 110 9.05 -16.32 -7.04
C HIS A 110 9.28 -15.30 -8.17
N ASP A 111 10.38 -15.45 -8.91
CA ASP A 111 10.54 -14.75 -10.18
C ASP A 111 9.58 -15.36 -11.21
N ARG A 112 8.65 -14.55 -11.73
CA ARG A 112 7.69 -14.97 -12.76
C ARG A 112 8.35 -15.45 -14.06
N ARG A 113 9.59 -15.03 -14.37
CA ARG A 113 10.28 -15.40 -15.62
C ARG A 113 10.95 -16.76 -15.53
N THR A 114 11.59 -17.07 -14.41
CA THR A 114 12.39 -18.29 -14.24
C THR A 114 11.71 -19.32 -13.33
N GLY A 115 10.79 -18.90 -12.47
CA GLY A 115 10.17 -19.72 -11.42
C GLY A 115 11.02 -19.86 -10.16
N GLU A 116 12.25 -19.38 -10.18
CA GLU A 116 13.19 -19.50 -9.06
C GLU A 116 12.81 -18.58 -7.90
N GLN A 117 13.25 -18.94 -6.69
CA GLN A 117 13.10 -18.08 -5.53
C GLN A 117 14.19 -17.00 -5.51
N VAL A 118 13.77 -15.75 -5.36
CA VAL A 118 14.63 -14.59 -5.26
C VAL A 118 14.43 -13.88 -3.93
N TYR A 119 15.54 -13.49 -3.31
CA TYR A 119 15.51 -12.73 -2.06
C TYR A 119 15.15 -11.27 -2.33
N VAL A 120 14.12 -10.75 -1.67
CA VAL A 120 13.66 -9.36 -1.83
C VAL A 120 13.96 -8.45 -0.64
N GLY A 121 14.51 -9.03 0.44
CA GLY A 121 14.91 -8.28 1.63
C GLY A 121 13.75 -7.86 2.53
N PRO A 122 14.06 -7.43 3.77
CA PRO A 122 13.06 -7.00 4.74
C PRO A 122 12.52 -5.61 4.43
N VAL A 123 11.59 -5.53 3.48
CA VAL A 123 10.92 -4.30 3.07
C VAL A 123 9.41 -4.46 3.06
N PRO A 124 8.70 -3.38 3.37
CA PRO A 124 7.62 -2.96 2.50
C PRO A 124 7.93 -1.62 1.83
#